data_AF-A0A1X0F404-F1
#
_entry.id   AF-A0A1X0F404-F1
#
_cell.length_a   1.000
_cell.length_b   1.000
_cell.length_c   1.000
_cell.angle_alpha   90.00
_cell.angle_beta   90.00
_cell.angle_gamma   90.00
#
_symmetry.space_group_name_H-M   'P 1'
#
loop_
_entity.id
_entity.type
_entity.pdbx_description
1 polymer ?
#
loop_
_entity_poly.entity_id
_entity_poly.type
_entity_poly.pdbx_seq_one_letter_code
_entity_poly.pdbx_strand_id
1 'polypeptide(L)'
;QLINQVGEQSDSTELGGKLSWVLADRLHISRAEAGRRIAEAADLGPRRALSGAPLAPVLPATAAAQRDGAIGADHVAVIRRFFHQLPESVDVETCVHAEQHLAAKAGEFGPEQFAKLARRLMDCLHPDGSYTDEDRARVRGLVLGTQQADGMSRLSGWLTPEARASWEAVLAKLAAPGMCNPDDDTPAVDGAPSEEAVRRDTRSAAQRHHDGLNAALRAMLASGQLGQHNGLPASIVVTTTLADLERTTGTGLTGGGTLLPMSDVIRLARHAHHYLAIFDKGKPLALYHTKRLASPGQRIVLYAKDRGCTAPGCDVAGYYCEVHHVQEWATTYRTDIDQLTLACGPHHRLLDKGWTTRKRANGDTEWIPPPH
;
A
#
# COMPACT_ATOMS: atom_id res chain seq x y z
N GLN A 1 -1.45 10.12 44.22
CA GLN A 1 -2.38 10.63 45.25
C GLN A 1 -2.55 12.15 45.15
N LEU A 2 -1.46 12.93 45.14
CA LEU A 2 -1.51 14.41 45.07
C LEU A 2 -2.24 14.96 43.84
N ILE A 3 -2.08 14.37 42.65
CA ILE A 3 -2.69 14.87 41.40
C ILE A 3 -4.23 14.88 41.48
N ASN A 4 -4.85 13.82 42.01
CA ASN A 4 -6.31 13.76 42.16
C ASN A 4 -6.83 14.79 43.17
N GLN A 5 -6.11 14.97 44.28
CA GLN A 5 -6.48 15.96 45.29
C GLN A 5 -6.47 17.38 44.72
N VAL A 6 -5.41 17.74 43.99
CA VAL A 6 -5.30 19.06 43.36
C VAL A 6 -6.38 19.25 42.29
N GLY A 7 -6.73 18.21 41.52
CA GLY A 7 -7.83 18.29 40.54
C GLY A 7 -9.23 18.38 41.14
N GLU A 8 -9.45 17.78 42.32
CA GLU A 8 -10.74 17.82 43.03
C GLU A 8 -10.94 19.11 43.85
N GLN A 9 -9.85 19.68 44.36
CA GLN A 9 -9.88 20.79 45.33
C GLN A 9 -9.57 22.16 44.72
N SER A 10 -9.25 22.22 43.43
CA SER A 10 -8.86 23.49 42.80
C SER A 10 -9.38 23.59 41.37
N ASP A 11 -9.95 24.75 41.03
CA ASP A 11 -10.39 25.03 39.67
C ASP A 11 -9.26 25.63 38.81
N SER A 12 -9.49 25.80 37.51
CA SER A 12 -8.47 26.37 36.61
C SER A 12 -8.11 27.82 36.92
N THR A 13 -8.99 28.54 37.62
CA THR A 13 -8.82 29.94 38.01
C THR A 13 -7.86 30.03 39.19
N GLU A 14 -8.05 29.19 40.21
CA GLU A 14 -7.20 29.05 41.39
C GLU A 14 -5.81 28.50 41.05
N LEU A 15 -5.75 27.57 40.08
CA LEU A 15 -4.50 27.01 39.58
C LEU A 15 -3.73 27.96 38.64
N GLY A 16 -4.37 29.03 38.16
CA GLY A 16 -3.78 29.95 37.18
C GLY A 16 -3.62 29.34 35.77
N GLY A 17 -4.39 28.30 35.45
CA GLY A 17 -4.34 27.60 34.16
C GLY A 17 -4.90 26.18 34.23
N LYS A 18 -4.86 25.46 33.10
CA LYS A 18 -5.21 24.05 33.06
C LYS A 18 -4.26 23.24 33.95
N LEU A 19 -4.77 22.29 34.72
CA LEU A 19 -3.97 21.43 35.62
C LEU A 19 -2.75 20.81 34.93
N SER A 20 -2.91 20.34 33.68
CA SER A 20 -1.81 19.76 32.90
C SER A 20 -0.70 20.77 32.56
N TRP A 21 -1.03 22.04 32.40
CA TRP A 21 -0.04 23.09 32.15
C TRP A 21 0.70 23.47 33.43
N VAL A 22 -0.03 23.58 34.54
CA VAL A 22 0.53 23.89 35.86
C VAL A 22 1.47 22.77 36.32
N LEU A 23 1.07 21.51 36.16
CA LEU A 23 1.95 20.37 36.48
C LEU A 23 3.16 20.29 35.56
N ALA A 24 3.00 20.59 34.27
CA ALA A 24 4.12 20.60 33.32
C ALA A 24 5.19 21.63 33.72
N ASP A 25 4.75 22.84 34.06
CA ASP A 25 5.62 23.93 34.48
C ASP A 25 6.32 23.63 35.82
N ARG A 26 5.54 23.21 36.83
CA ARG A 26 6.04 22.95 38.18
C ARG A 26 6.97 21.74 38.29
N LEU A 27 6.74 20.72 37.47
CA LEU A 27 7.54 19.49 37.49
C LEU A 27 8.61 19.47 36.40
N HIS A 28 8.70 20.52 35.58
CA HIS A 28 9.60 20.60 34.43
C HIS A 28 9.47 19.40 33.47
N ILE A 29 8.23 19.01 33.17
CA ILE A 29 7.90 17.91 32.25
C ILE A 29 7.13 18.43 31.04
N SER A 30 7.04 17.63 29.98
CA SER A 30 6.22 18.00 28.83
C SER A 30 4.73 18.03 29.19
N ARG A 31 3.95 18.84 28.46
CA ARG A 31 2.47 18.88 28.61
C ARG A 31 1.83 17.52 28.33
N ALA A 32 2.41 16.75 27.39
CA ALA A 32 1.96 15.39 27.09
C ALA A 32 2.17 14.46 28.29
N GLU A 33 3.33 14.55 28.93
CA GLU A 33 3.67 13.77 30.13
C GLU A 33 2.78 14.15 31.33
N ALA A 34 2.54 15.45 31.55
CA ALA A 34 1.61 15.91 32.58
C ALA A 34 0.17 15.41 32.34
N GLY A 35 -0.30 15.50 31.09
CA GLY A 35 -1.60 14.96 30.69
C GLY A 35 -1.72 13.45 30.92
N ARG A 36 -0.66 12.70 30.57
CA ARG A 36 -0.58 11.25 30.82
C ARG A 36 -0.71 10.94 32.31
N ARG A 37 0.04 11.63 33.17
CA ARG A 37 -0.02 11.42 34.64
C ARG A 37 -1.38 11.76 35.24
N ILE A 38 -2.06 12.79 34.75
CA ILE A 38 -3.43 13.12 35.17
C ILE A 38 -4.39 11.99 34.80
N ALA A 39 -4.31 11.50 33.56
CA ALA A 39 -5.17 10.40 33.10
C ALA A 39 -4.89 9.10 33.88
N GLU A 40 -3.63 8.75 34.13
CA GLU A 40 -3.27 7.61 34.97
C GLU A 40 -3.74 7.78 36.42
N ALA A 41 -3.66 8.99 36.96
CA ALA A 41 -4.13 9.26 38.32
C ALA A 41 -5.65 9.11 38.46
N ALA A 42 -6.43 9.43 37.43
CA ALA A 42 -7.88 9.18 37.42
C ALA A 42 -8.21 7.69 37.55
N ASP A 43 -7.42 6.81 36.91
CA ASP A 43 -7.68 5.37 36.88
C ASP A 43 -7.06 4.63 38.10
N LEU A 44 -5.85 5.03 38.52
CA LEU A 44 -5.03 4.32 39.53
C LEU A 44 -4.98 5.02 40.89
N GLY A 45 -5.38 6.28 40.93
CA GLY A 45 -5.38 7.09 42.14
C GLY A 45 -6.58 6.82 43.05
N PRO A 46 -6.53 7.37 44.28
CA PRO A 46 -7.66 7.29 45.20
C PRO A 46 -8.88 8.02 44.62
N ARG A 47 -10.08 7.49 44.89
CA ARG A 47 -11.37 8.04 44.47
C ARG A 47 -12.27 8.25 45.68
N ARG A 48 -13.30 9.08 45.54
CA ARG A 48 -14.32 9.32 46.56
C ARG A 48 -15.71 9.25 45.95
N ALA A 49 -16.67 8.73 46.73
CA ALA A 49 -18.09 8.82 46.40
C ALA A 49 -18.60 10.25 46.63
N LEU A 50 -19.80 10.57 46.13
CA LEU A 50 -20.47 11.86 46.38
C LEU A 50 -20.65 12.14 47.88
N SER A 51 -20.76 11.09 48.71
CA SER A 51 -20.81 11.17 50.17
C SER A 51 -19.46 11.46 50.84
N GLY A 52 -18.37 11.54 50.07
CA GLY A 52 -17.01 11.70 50.58
C GLY A 52 -16.34 10.40 51.03
N ALA A 53 -17.05 9.28 51.02
CA ALA A 53 -16.51 7.97 51.36
C ALA A 53 -15.43 7.52 50.35
N PRO A 54 -14.32 6.90 50.81
CA PRO A 54 -13.27 6.44 49.91
C PRO A 54 -13.78 5.31 49.00
N LEU A 55 -13.42 5.39 47.72
CA LEU A 55 -13.65 4.35 46.71
C LEU A 55 -12.33 3.76 46.26
N ALA A 56 -12.36 2.49 45.86
CA ALA A 56 -11.24 1.86 45.18
C ALA A 56 -10.90 2.63 43.88
N PRO A 57 -9.63 2.57 43.43
CA PRO A 57 -9.27 3.00 42.08
C PRO A 57 -10.15 2.32 41.01
N VAL A 58 -10.20 2.88 39.80
CA VAL A 58 -10.89 2.21 38.68
C VAL A 58 -10.23 0.86 38.38
N LEU A 59 -8.89 0.82 38.45
CA LEU A 59 -8.08 -0.38 38.24
C LEU A 59 -7.32 -0.69 39.53
N PRO A 60 -7.97 -1.32 40.55
CA PRO A 60 -7.37 -1.58 41.85
C PRO A 60 -6.13 -2.48 41.84
N ALA A 61 -6.13 -3.57 41.06
CA ALA A 61 -5.01 -4.51 41.01
C ALA A 61 -3.79 -3.86 40.32
N THR A 62 -4.03 -3.12 39.25
CA THR A 62 -3.01 -2.35 38.53
C THR A 62 -2.43 -1.25 39.40
N ALA A 63 -3.28 -0.56 40.16
CA ALA A 63 -2.85 0.49 41.08
C ALA A 63 -1.98 -0.07 42.23
N ALA A 64 -2.30 -1.26 42.75
CA ALA A 64 -1.49 -1.93 43.75
C ALA A 64 -0.11 -2.29 43.19
N ALA A 65 -0.08 -3.00 42.05
CA ALA A 65 1.17 -3.40 41.39
C ALA A 65 2.08 -2.20 41.04
N GLN A 66 1.50 -1.07 40.62
CA GLN A 66 2.25 0.15 40.35
C GLN A 66 2.87 0.72 41.64
N ARG A 67 2.11 0.80 42.74
CA ARG A 67 2.58 1.34 44.02
C ARG A 67 3.69 0.48 44.63
N ASP A 68 3.62 -0.83 44.43
CA ASP A 68 4.63 -1.78 44.89
C ASP A 68 5.90 -1.76 44.01
N GLY A 69 5.89 -0.99 42.92
CA GLY A 69 7.00 -0.91 41.97
C GLY A 69 7.16 -2.16 41.10
N ALA A 70 6.17 -3.05 41.08
CA ALA A 70 6.20 -4.29 40.30
C ALA A 70 5.98 -4.05 38.80
N ILE A 71 5.32 -2.94 38.42
CA ILE A 71 5.03 -2.60 37.02
C ILE A 71 5.38 -1.15 36.70
N GLY A 72 5.83 -0.92 35.46
CA GLY A 72 6.23 0.39 34.96
C GLY A 72 5.12 1.13 34.20
N ALA A 73 5.45 2.33 33.72
CA ALA A 73 4.56 3.18 32.91
C ALA A 73 4.05 2.47 31.63
N ASP A 74 4.91 1.71 30.96
CA ASP A 74 4.54 1.02 29.72
C ASP A 74 3.54 -0.12 29.97
N HIS A 75 3.68 -0.85 31.08
CA HIS A 75 2.71 -1.87 31.50
C HIS A 75 1.34 -1.24 31.81
N VAL A 76 1.34 -0.15 32.58
CA VAL A 76 0.12 0.61 32.89
C VAL A 76 -0.55 1.08 31.59
N ALA A 77 0.21 1.60 30.63
CA ALA A 77 -0.33 2.04 29.35
C ALA A 77 -0.98 0.90 28.55
N VAL A 78 -0.40 -0.31 28.57
CA VAL A 78 -0.99 -1.50 27.94
C VAL A 78 -2.30 -1.89 28.62
N ILE A 79 -2.35 -1.96 29.96
CA ILE A 79 -3.57 -2.33 30.70
C ILE A 79 -4.68 -1.31 30.49
N ARG A 80 -4.38 -0.01 30.58
CA ARG A 80 -5.38 1.05 30.33
C ARG A 80 -5.94 0.99 28.91
N ARG A 81 -5.08 0.74 27.91
CA ARG A 81 -5.52 0.57 26.52
C ARG A 81 -6.43 -0.66 26.36
N PHE A 82 -6.10 -1.76 27.03
CA PHE A 82 -6.93 -2.96 27.03
C PHE A 82 -8.35 -2.64 27.51
N PHE A 83 -8.52 -2.01 28.67
CA PHE A 83 -9.85 -1.69 29.19
C PHE A 83 -10.60 -0.64 28.36
N HIS A 84 -9.91 0.28 27.68
CA HIS A 84 -10.54 1.20 26.73
C HIS A 84 -11.07 0.51 25.45
N GLN A 85 -10.57 -0.68 25.11
CA GLN A 85 -10.97 -1.44 23.91
C GLN A 85 -11.94 -2.58 24.22
N LEU A 86 -12.19 -2.83 25.50
CA LEU A 86 -13.07 -3.89 25.96
C LEU A 86 -14.54 -3.48 25.70
N PRO A 87 -15.37 -4.35 25.09
CA PRO A 87 -16.74 -3.98 24.76
C PRO A 87 -17.62 -3.98 26.03
N GLU A 88 -18.67 -3.16 26.02
CA GLU A 88 -19.63 -3.05 27.14
C GLU A 88 -20.40 -4.36 27.42
N SER A 89 -20.36 -5.32 26.50
CA SER A 89 -20.95 -6.65 26.66
C SER A 89 -20.18 -7.56 27.62
N VAL A 90 -18.91 -7.24 27.94
CA VAL A 90 -18.14 -8.00 28.94
C VAL A 90 -18.63 -7.64 30.33
N ASP A 91 -19.03 -8.65 31.09
CA ASP A 91 -19.55 -8.44 32.44
C ASP A 91 -18.46 -7.96 33.41
N VAL A 92 -18.92 -7.36 34.51
CA VAL A 92 -18.05 -6.73 35.52
C VAL A 92 -17.13 -7.76 36.20
N GLU A 93 -17.59 -9.00 36.43
CA GLU A 93 -16.79 -10.03 37.08
C GLU A 93 -15.62 -10.46 36.19
N THR A 94 -15.87 -10.63 34.89
CA THR A 94 -14.84 -10.90 33.89
C THR A 94 -13.84 -9.75 33.80
N CYS A 95 -14.30 -8.49 33.87
CA CYS A 95 -13.42 -7.32 33.86
C CYS A 95 -12.47 -7.31 35.08
N VAL A 96 -12.99 -7.62 36.27
CA VAL A 96 -12.19 -7.69 37.50
C VAL A 96 -11.14 -8.80 37.42
N HIS A 97 -11.53 -10.00 36.96
CA HIS A 97 -10.58 -11.11 36.78
C HIS A 97 -9.52 -10.79 35.72
N ALA A 98 -9.91 -10.17 34.61
CA ALA A 98 -8.97 -9.75 33.56
C ALA A 98 -7.95 -8.73 34.11
N GLU A 99 -8.39 -7.77 34.92
CA GLU A 99 -7.49 -6.79 35.52
C GLU A 99 -6.48 -7.45 36.46
N GLN A 100 -6.94 -8.31 37.36
CA GLN A 100 -6.08 -9.04 38.30
C GLN A 100 -5.07 -9.91 37.55
N HIS A 101 -5.51 -10.61 36.51
CA HIS A 101 -4.64 -11.44 35.69
C HIS A 101 -3.58 -10.60 34.97
N LEU A 102 -3.97 -9.49 34.35
CA LEU A 102 -3.06 -8.60 33.64
C LEU A 102 -2.06 -7.93 34.60
N ALA A 103 -2.51 -7.47 35.77
CA ALA A 103 -1.64 -6.86 36.77
C ALA A 103 -0.59 -7.86 37.30
N ALA A 104 -0.99 -9.11 37.57
CA ALA A 104 -0.07 -10.16 37.98
C ALA A 104 0.96 -10.47 36.87
N LYS A 105 0.49 -10.67 35.64
CA LYS A 105 1.37 -11.00 34.50
C LYS A 105 2.29 -9.85 34.10
N ALA A 106 1.86 -8.60 34.27
CA ALA A 106 2.71 -7.44 34.03
C ALA A 106 3.96 -7.43 34.93
N GLY A 107 3.88 -7.96 36.16
CA GLY A 107 5.03 -8.12 37.05
C GLY A 107 5.98 -9.26 36.67
N GLU A 108 5.56 -10.18 35.79
CA GLU A 108 6.34 -11.35 35.35
C GLU A 108 7.07 -11.11 34.01
N PHE A 109 6.55 -10.22 33.16
CA PHE A 109 7.03 -10.04 31.78
C PHE A 109 7.45 -8.60 31.47
N GLY A 110 8.44 -8.45 30.56
CA GLY A 110 8.77 -7.15 29.98
C GLY A 110 7.63 -6.57 29.11
N PRO A 111 7.53 -5.24 28.93
CA PRO A 111 6.40 -4.59 28.27
C PRO A 111 6.04 -5.13 26.87
N GLU A 112 7.03 -5.47 26.05
CA GLU A 112 6.80 -6.00 24.70
C GLU A 112 6.15 -7.39 24.70
N GLN A 113 6.60 -8.27 25.60
CA GLN A 113 6.04 -9.61 25.75
C GLN A 113 4.65 -9.53 26.40
N PHE A 114 4.50 -8.67 27.39
CA PHE A 114 3.22 -8.39 28.05
C PHE A 114 2.17 -7.86 27.07
N ALA A 115 2.54 -6.96 26.15
CA ALA A 115 1.62 -6.44 25.13
C ALA A 115 1.05 -7.54 24.22
N LYS A 116 1.84 -8.59 23.92
CA LYS A 116 1.37 -9.76 23.17
C LYS A 116 0.37 -10.59 23.98
N LEU A 117 0.63 -10.77 25.28
CA LEU A 117 -0.29 -11.47 26.19
C LEU A 117 -1.62 -10.71 26.32
N ALA A 118 -1.57 -9.40 26.56
CA ALA A 118 -2.77 -8.56 26.66
C ALA A 118 -3.60 -8.60 25.37
N ARG A 119 -2.95 -8.61 24.20
CA ARG A 119 -3.64 -8.77 22.91
C ARG A 119 -4.34 -10.12 22.82
N ARG A 120 -3.67 -11.21 23.19
CA ARG A 120 -4.28 -12.55 23.18
C ARG A 120 -5.48 -12.65 24.11
N LEU A 121 -5.43 -12.03 25.29
CA LEU A 121 -6.58 -11.97 26.19
C LEU A 121 -7.72 -11.15 25.58
N MET A 122 -7.41 -10.03 24.90
CA MET A 122 -8.41 -9.21 24.19
C MET A 122 -9.08 -10.03 23.08
N ASP A 123 -8.31 -10.80 22.32
CA ASP A 123 -8.86 -11.68 21.28
C ASP A 123 -9.81 -12.75 21.85
N CYS A 124 -9.65 -13.15 23.11
CA CYS A 124 -10.58 -14.06 23.78
C CYS A 124 -11.87 -13.37 24.28
N LEU A 125 -11.76 -12.13 24.77
CA LEU A 125 -12.90 -11.39 25.33
C LEU A 125 -13.68 -10.58 24.29
N HIS A 126 -13.02 -10.24 23.18
CA HIS A 126 -13.55 -9.44 22.09
C HIS A 126 -13.06 -10.00 20.74
N PRO A 127 -13.45 -11.24 20.39
CA PRO A 127 -12.93 -11.94 19.21
C PRO A 127 -13.22 -11.23 17.89
N ASP A 128 -14.34 -10.51 17.82
CA ASP A 128 -14.75 -9.80 16.61
C ASP A 128 -14.05 -8.43 16.45
N GLY A 129 -13.48 -7.92 17.54
CA GLY A 129 -12.94 -6.57 17.63
C GLY A 129 -13.97 -5.48 17.34
N SER A 130 -13.54 -4.22 17.32
CA SER A 130 -14.42 -3.07 17.07
C SER A 130 -14.56 -2.72 15.57
N TYR A 131 -14.35 -3.68 14.67
CA TYR A 131 -14.30 -3.42 13.22
C TYR A 131 -15.26 -4.31 12.46
N THR A 132 -16.13 -3.70 11.66
CA THR A 132 -17.01 -4.42 10.74
C THR A 132 -16.32 -4.75 9.42
N ASP A 133 -16.89 -5.66 8.64
CA ASP A 133 -16.42 -5.91 7.27
C ASP A 133 -16.59 -4.67 6.38
N GLU A 134 -17.60 -3.83 6.64
CA GLU A 134 -17.77 -2.54 5.97
C GLU A 134 -16.64 -1.56 6.29
N ASP A 135 -16.17 -1.51 7.55
CA ASP A 135 -15.02 -0.70 7.94
C ASP A 135 -13.75 -1.14 7.22
N ARG A 136 -13.48 -2.45 7.19
CA ARG A 136 -12.35 -3.04 6.44
C ARG A 136 -12.47 -2.74 4.96
N ALA A 137 -13.67 -2.87 4.39
CA ALA A 137 -13.94 -2.54 3.01
C ALA A 137 -13.66 -1.06 2.70
N ARG A 138 -14.02 -0.14 3.58
CA ARG A 138 -13.81 1.30 3.37
C ARG A 138 -12.33 1.69 3.35
N VAL A 139 -11.50 1.05 4.19
CA VAL A 139 -10.08 1.44 4.34
C VAL A 139 -9.12 0.64 3.46
N ARG A 140 -9.54 -0.51 2.90
CA ARG A 140 -8.69 -1.33 2.03
C ARG A 140 -8.25 -0.54 0.79
N GLY A 141 -7.00 -0.70 0.40
CA GLY A 141 -6.48 -0.07 -0.79
C GLY A 141 -4.97 -0.28 -0.91
N LEU A 142 -4.49 -0.36 -2.15
CA LEU A 142 -3.07 -0.36 -2.48
C LEU A 142 -2.79 0.80 -3.43
N VAL A 143 -1.76 1.57 -3.11
CA VAL A 143 -1.30 2.71 -3.90
C VAL A 143 0.14 2.42 -4.32
N LEU A 144 0.34 2.33 -5.63
CA LEU A 144 1.67 2.35 -6.24
C LEU A 144 2.02 3.79 -6.59
N GLY A 145 2.99 4.37 -5.88
CA GLY A 145 3.43 5.74 -6.08
C GLY A 145 4.16 5.94 -7.40
N THR A 146 4.31 7.21 -7.80
CA THR A 146 5.09 7.61 -8.98
C THR A 146 6.52 7.09 -8.90
N GLN A 147 7.11 6.83 -10.07
CA GLN A 147 8.49 6.42 -10.17
C GLN A 147 9.42 7.55 -9.73
N GLN A 148 10.41 7.22 -8.89
CA GLN A 148 11.44 8.13 -8.41
C GLN A 148 12.62 8.18 -9.40
N ALA A 149 13.56 9.09 -9.17
CA ALA A 149 14.71 9.32 -10.06
C ALA A 149 15.63 8.10 -10.21
N ASP A 150 15.63 7.20 -9.23
CA ASP A 150 16.36 5.94 -9.23
C ASP A 150 15.59 4.79 -9.91
N GLY A 151 14.38 5.05 -10.41
CA GLY A 151 13.51 4.05 -11.02
C GLY A 151 12.62 3.31 -10.02
N MET A 152 12.71 3.58 -8.72
CA MET A 152 11.94 2.89 -7.68
C MET A 152 10.58 3.53 -7.46
N SER A 153 9.59 2.74 -7.06
CA SER A 153 8.26 3.21 -6.67
C SER A 153 7.89 2.71 -5.28
N ARG A 154 7.23 3.54 -4.47
CA ARG A 154 6.70 3.12 -3.17
C ARG A 154 5.36 2.42 -3.34
N LEU A 155 5.23 1.21 -2.80
CA LEU A 155 3.95 0.54 -2.60
C LEU A 155 3.47 0.77 -1.16
N SER A 156 2.23 1.21 -0.97
CA SER A 156 1.65 1.47 0.36
C SER A 156 0.15 1.18 0.39
N GLY A 157 -0.41 0.91 1.57
CA GLY A 157 -1.84 0.67 1.72
C GLY A 157 -2.20 -0.32 2.82
N TRP A 158 -3.49 -0.64 2.92
CA TRP A 158 -4.06 -1.60 3.86
C TRP A 158 -4.63 -2.80 3.12
N LEU A 159 -4.15 -4.00 3.48
CA LEU A 159 -4.66 -5.26 2.97
C LEU A 159 -5.84 -5.74 3.82
N THR A 160 -6.82 -6.38 3.19
CA THR A 160 -7.81 -7.18 3.92
C THR A 160 -7.14 -8.42 4.53
N PRO A 161 -7.76 -9.07 5.53
CA PRO A 161 -7.24 -10.33 6.08
C PRO A 161 -7.05 -11.42 5.02
N GLU A 162 -7.99 -11.54 4.07
CA GLU A 162 -7.89 -12.46 2.93
C GLU A 162 -6.67 -12.15 2.06
N ALA A 163 -6.51 -10.89 1.62
CA ALA A 163 -5.37 -10.48 0.79
C ALA A 163 -4.03 -10.65 1.52
N ARG A 164 -4.00 -10.42 2.84
CA ARG A 164 -2.83 -10.67 3.70
C ARG A 164 -2.47 -12.15 3.72
N ALA A 165 -3.45 -13.04 3.91
CA ALA A 165 -3.22 -14.48 3.94
C ALA A 165 -2.67 -14.99 2.59
N SER A 166 -3.22 -14.53 1.46
CA SER A 166 -2.69 -14.87 0.13
C SER A 166 -1.27 -14.35 -0.07
N TRP A 167 -0.99 -13.11 0.34
CA TRP A 167 0.33 -12.49 0.26
C TRP A 167 1.37 -13.28 1.07
N GLU A 168 1.05 -13.66 2.31
CA GLU A 168 1.93 -14.45 3.17
C GLU A 168 2.20 -15.83 2.57
N ALA A 169 1.19 -16.52 2.04
CA ALA A 169 1.37 -17.84 1.43
C ALA A 169 2.29 -17.79 0.21
N VAL A 170 2.11 -16.80 -0.67
CA VAL A 170 2.97 -16.61 -1.85
C VAL A 170 4.41 -16.29 -1.44
N LEU A 171 4.61 -15.37 -0.50
CA LEU A 171 5.95 -14.98 -0.06
C LEU A 171 6.65 -16.05 0.79
N ALA A 172 5.93 -16.82 1.58
CA ALA A 172 6.51 -17.97 2.30
C ALA A 172 7.19 -18.95 1.33
N LYS A 173 6.65 -19.08 0.10
CA LYS A 173 7.25 -19.90 -0.95
C LYS A 173 8.33 -19.17 -1.75
N LEU A 174 8.02 -18.00 -2.30
CA LEU A 174 8.87 -17.33 -3.30
C LEU A 174 9.95 -16.42 -2.70
N ALA A 175 9.81 -16.04 -1.42
CA ALA A 175 10.76 -15.21 -0.70
C ALA A 175 11.53 -15.97 0.39
N ALA A 176 11.45 -17.31 0.38
CA ALA A 176 12.31 -18.15 1.20
C ALA A 176 13.79 -17.91 0.82
N PRO A 177 14.75 -18.12 1.75
CA PRO A 177 16.17 -18.04 1.44
C PRO A 177 16.53 -18.86 0.19
N GLY A 178 17.30 -18.28 -0.73
CA GLY A 178 17.73 -18.89 -1.99
C GLY A 178 16.69 -18.88 -3.13
N MET A 179 15.43 -18.49 -2.86
CA MET A 179 14.39 -18.40 -3.89
C MET A 179 14.43 -17.06 -4.63
N CYS A 180 14.12 -17.07 -5.93
CA CYS A 180 13.94 -15.88 -6.76
C CYS A 180 15.10 -14.89 -6.66
N ASN A 181 16.34 -15.36 -6.50
CA ASN A 181 17.50 -14.50 -6.35
C ASN A 181 17.94 -13.93 -7.70
N PRO A 182 17.85 -12.60 -7.94
CA PRO A 182 18.25 -12.02 -9.23
C PRO A 182 19.75 -12.12 -9.51
N ASP A 183 20.59 -12.38 -8.50
CA ASP A 183 22.05 -12.53 -8.63
C ASP A 183 22.47 -13.94 -9.06
N ASP A 184 21.52 -14.87 -9.19
CA ASP A 184 21.77 -16.22 -9.70
C ASP A 184 21.55 -16.28 -11.22
N ASP A 185 22.41 -17.00 -11.95
CA ASP A 185 22.29 -17.16 -13.40
C ASP A 185 20.97 -17.82 -13.82
N THR A 186 20.45 -18.71 -12.98
CA THR A 186 19.14 -19.34 -13.13
C THR A 186 18.44 -19.33 -11.76
N PRO A 187 17.67 -18.26 -11.46
CA PRO A 187 17.00 -18.12 -10.17
C PRO A 187 16.03 -19.28 -9.92
N ALA A 188 16.08 -19.87 -8.72
CA ALA A 188 15.11 -20.88 -8.31
C ALA A 188 13.73 -20.25 -8.15
N VAL A 189 12.83 -20.52 -9.10
CA VAL A 189 11.42 -20.07 -9.08
C VAL A 189 10.47 -21.24 -8.84
N ASP A 190 10.82 -22.41 -9.37
CA ASP A 190 10.11 -23.67 -9.21
C ASP A 190 10.90 -24.62 -8.30
N GLY A 191 10.20 -25.47 -7.55
CA GLY A 191 10.85 -26.45 -6.67
C GLY A 191 11.49 -25.84 -5.42
N ALA A 192 12.43 -26.56 -4.81
CA ALA A 192 13.19 -26.10 -3.64
C ALA A 192 14.56 -25.56 -4.08
N PRO A 193 15.07 -24.48 -3.46
CA PRO A 193 16.40 -23.97 -3.77
C PRO A 193 17.46 -24.96 -3.27
N SER A 194 18.64 -24.97 -3.90
CA SER A 194 19.76 -25.77 -3.41
C SER A 194 20.27 -25.24 -2.06
N GLU A 195 20.89 -26.10 -1.24
CA GLU A 195 21.49 -25.66 0.03
C GLU A 195 22.56 -24.57 -0.17
N GLU A 196 23.28 -24.62 -1.30
CA GLU A 196 24.25 -23.60 -1.66
C GLU A 196 23.60 -22.25 -1.97
N ALA A 197 22.47 -22.25 -2.69
CA ALA A 197 21.67 -21.05 -2.97
C ALA A 197 21.13 -20.43 -1.68
N VAL A 198 20.66 -21.27 -0.74
CA VAL A 198 20.22 -20.84 0.59
C VAL A 198 21.36 -20.18 1.37
N ARG A 199 22.54 -20.81 1.40
CA ARG A 199 23.70 -20.32 2.17
C ARG A 199 24.29 -19.02 1.62
N ARG A 200 24.28 -18.83 0.30
CA ARG A 200 24.82 -17.62 -0.35
C ARG A 200 23.85 -16.44 -0.37
N ASP A 201 22.58 -16.66 -0.02
CA ASP A 201 21.56 -15.61 -0.05
C ASP A 201 21.77 -14.63 1.10
N THR A 202 22.39 -13.49 0.80
CA THR A 202 22.69 -12.41 1.74
C THR A 202 21.60 -11.34 1.78
N ARG A 203 20.52 -11.49 0.99
CA ARG A 203 19.44 -10.50 0.92
C ARG A 203 18.68 -10.43 2.24
N SER A 204 18.31 -9.21 2.61
CA SER A 204 17.38 -8.98 3.72
C SER A 204 16.01 -9.61 3.41
N ALA A 205 15.22 -9.88 4.47
CA ALA A 205 13.85 -10.37 4.29
C ALA A 205 13.00 -9.45 3.40
N ALA A 206 13.19 -8.13 3.49
CA ALA A 206 12.49 -7.16 2.66
C ALA A 206 12.87 -7.27 1.16
N GLN A 207 14.15 -7.45 0.84
CA GLN A 207 14.61 -7.68 -0.53
C GLN A 207 14.07 -9.00 -1.09
N ARG A 208 14.09 -10.07 -0.30
CA ARG A 208 13.48 -11.35 -0.73
C ARG A 208 11.99 -11.23 -0.97
N HIS A 209 11.26 -10.51 -0.12
CA HIS A 209 9.84 -10.24 -0.33
C HIS A 209 9.58 -9.47 -1.64
N HIS A 210 10.42 -8.48 -1.96
CA HIS A 210 10.36 -7.77 -3.23
C HIS A 210 10.55 -8.72 -4.42
N ASP A 211 11.61 -9.52 -4.41
CA ASP A 211 11.94 -10.40 -5.53
C ASP A 211 10.92 -11.52 -5.70
N GLY A 212 10.43 -12.08 -4.59
CA GLY A 212 9.36 -13.08 -4.60
C GLY A 212 8.04 -12.53 -5.13
N LEU A 213 7.67 -11.30 -4.77
CA LEU A 213 6.48 -10.64 -5.34
C LEU A 213 6.65 -10.41 -6.85
N ASN A 214 7.81 -9.90 -7.28
CA ASN A 214 8.10 -9.68 -8.70
C ASN A 214 8.04 -10.99 -9.49
N ALA A 215 8.58 -12.09 -8.95
CA ALA A 215 8.47 -13.42 -9.55
C ALA A 215 7.01 -13.89 -9.65
N ALA A 216 6.19 -13.69 -8.61
CA ALA A 216 4.77 -14.03 -8.64
C ALA A 216 4.01 -13.26 -9.74
N LEU A 217 4.23 -11.95 -9.84
CA LEU A 217 3.60 -11.10 -10.87
C LEU A 217 4.02 -11.54 -12.28
N ARG A 218 5.29 -11.87 -12.48
CA ARG A 218 5.81 -12.39 -13.75
C ARG A 218 5.20 -13.75 -14.10
N ALA A 219 5.12 -14.67 -13.15
CA ALA A 219 4.48 -15.97 -13.35
C ALA A 219 3.01 -15.82 -13.74
N MET A 220 2.29 -14.87 -13.12
CA MET A 220 0.89 -14.59 -13.46
C MET A 220 0.72 -14.00 -14.86
N LEU A 221 1.64 -13.13 -15.31
CA LEU A 221 1.65 -12.63 -16.69
C LEU A 221 1.97 -13.76 -17.69
N ALA A 222 2.95 -14.61 -17.36
CA ALA A 222 3.38 -15.71 -18.22
C ALA A 222 2.35 -16.85 -18.32
N SER A 223 1.49 -17.03 -17.31
CA SER A 223 0.46 -18.08 -17.32
C SER A 223 -0.61 -17.88 -18.40
N GLY A 224 -0.76 -16.67 -18.93
CA GLY A 224 -1.80 -16.31 -19.89
C GLY A 224 -3.22 -16.30 -19.30
N GLN A 225 -3.39 -16.55 -18.00
CA GLN A 225 -4.69 -16.67 -17.35
C GLN A 225 -5.34 -15.34 -17.00
N LEU A 226 -4.61 -14.22 -17.10
CA LEU A 226 -5.16 -12.87 -16.91
C LEU A 226 -6.10 -12.42 -18.04
N GLY A 227 -6.23 -13.24 -19.10
CA GLY A 227 -7.08 -12.92 -20.24
C GLY A 227 -6.56 -11.75 -21.06
N GLN A 228 -7.47 -10.97 -21.63
CA GLN A 228 -7.14 -9.82 -22.46
C GLN A 228 -7.50 -8.51 -21.77
N HIS A 229 -6.57 -7.57 -21.80
CA HIS A 229 -6.80 -6.18 -21.44
C HIS A 229 -6.77 -5.33 -22.70
N ASN A 230 -7.89 -4.65 -23.00
CA ASN A 230 -8.06 -3.88 -24.23
C ASN A 230 -7.61 -4.68 -25.48
N GLY A 231 -8.04 -5.93 -25.64
CA GLY A 231 -7.76 -6.75 -26.83
C GLY A 231 -6.29 -7.18 -27.02
N LEU A 232 -5.43 -7.03 -26.01
CA LEU A 232 -4.11 -7.66 -25.92
C LEU A 232 -4.05 -8.56 -24.69
N PRO A 233 -3.33 -9.71 -24.73
CA PRO A 233 -2.99 -10.42 -23.51
C PRO A 233 -2.30 -9.46 -22.52
N ALA A 234 -2.57 -9.62 -21.22
CA ALA A 234 -1.85 -8.86 -20.19
C ALA A 234 -0.33 -9.10 -20.34
N SER A 235 0.39 -8.08 -20.78
CA SER A 235 1.80 -8.20 -21.19
C SER A 235 2.54 -6.88 -20.96
N ILE A 236 3.86 -6.97 -20.79
CA ILE A 236 4.74 -5.81 -20.70
C ILE A 236 5.23 -5.49 -22.10
N VAL A 237 4.76 -4.39 -22.67
CA VAL A 237 5.28 -3.87 -23.95
C VAL A 237 6.34 -2.82 -23.65
N VAL A 238 7.58 -3.08 -24.07
CA VAL A 238 8.71 -2.16 -23.87
C VAL A 238 9.12 -1.54 -25.20
N THR A 239 9.32 -0.23 -25.20
CA THR A 239 9.84 0.53 -26.35
C THR A 239 11.22 1.07 -26.03
N THR A 240 12.18 0.83 -26.90
CA THR A 240 13.54 1.42 -26.84
C THR A 240 14.11 1.55 -28.24
N THR A 241 15.32 2.11 -28.39
CA THR A 241 15.99 2.23 -29.69
C THR A 241 16.94 1.04 -29.91
N LEU A 242 17.15 0.67 -31.18
CA LEU A 242 18.14 -0.37 -31.52
C LEU A 242 19.54 0.00 -31.03
N ALA A 243 19.93 1.28 -31.18
CA ALA A 243 21.23 1.77 -30.73
C ALA A 243 21.42 1.65 -29.22
N ASP A 244 20.39 1.97 -28.42
CA ASP A 244 20.42 1.82 -26.97
C ASP A 244 20.52 0.34 -26.56
N LEU A 245 19.79 -0.54 -27.25
CA LEU A 245 19.83 -1.98 -27.02
C LEU A 245 21.20 -2.58 -27.37
N GLU A 246 21.78 -2.24 -28.53
CA GLU A 246 23.10 -2.69 -28.98
C GLU A 246 24.22 -2.21 -28.05
N ARG A 247 24.11 -0.99 -27.52
CA ARG A 247 25.08 -0.42 -26.58
C ARG A 247 24.84 -0.83 -25.14
N THR A 248 23.71 -1.46 -24.83
CA THR A 248 23.27 -1.73 -23.45
C THR A 248 23.22 -0.45 -22.60
N THR A 249 22.79 0.66 -23.21
CA THR A 249 22.69 1.98 -22.57
C THR A 249 21.25 2.50 -22.59
N GLY A 250 20.96 3.54 -21.81
CA GLY A 250 19.64 4.18 -21.82
C GLY A 250 18.57 3.38 -21.09
N THR A 251 17.30 3.63 -21.46
CA THR A 251 16.13 3.07 -20.79
C THR A 251 15.09 2.57 -21.80
N GLY A 252 14.34 1.54 -21.42
CA GLY A 252 13.10 1.16 -22.09
C GLY A 252 11.89 1.81 -21.44
N LEU A 253 10.91 2.24 -22.24
CA LEU A 253 9.63 2.77 -21.75
C LEU A 253 8.55 1.70 -21.90
N THR A 254 7.85 1.36 -20.82
CA THR A 254 6.73 0.42 -20.89
C THR A 254 5.44 1.09 -21.40
N GLY A 255 4.49 0.32 -21.94
CA GLY A 255 3.14 0.82 -22.26
C GLY A 255 2.36 1.34 -21.04
N GLY A 256 2.83 1.02 -19.83
CA GLY A 256 2.34 1.53 -18.55
C GLY A 256 3.05 2.81 -18.09
N GLY A 257 3.99 3.35 -18.87
CA GLY A 257 4.72 4.58 -18.55
C GLY A 257 5.94 4.40 -17.65
N THR A 258 6.29 3.17 -17.26
CA THR A 258 7.48 2.89 -16.42
C THR A 258 8.76 2.99 -17.25
N LEU A 259 9.78 3.67 -16.72
CA LEU A 259 11.12 3.62 -17.28
C LEU A 259 11.91 2.45 -16.66
N LEU A 260 12.47 1.62 -17.52
CA LEU A 260 13.27 0.47 -17.15
C LEU A 260 14.74 0.71 -17.55
N PRO A 261 15.71 0.55 -16.65
CA PRO A 261 17.12 0.46 -17.03
C PRO A 261 17.33 -0.61 -18.10
N MET A 262 18.29 -0.43 -19.01
CA MET A 262 18.50 -1.39 -20.09
C MET A 262 18.81 -2.82 -19.59
N SER A 263 19.45 -2.95 -18.43
CA SER A 263 19.64 -4.24 -17.75
C SER A 263 18.31 -4.97 -17.48
N ASP A 264 17.27 -4.23 -17.11
CA ASP A 264 15.95 -4.78 -16.81
C ASP A 264 15.19 -5.15 -18.08
N VAL A 265 15.35 -4.34 -19.13
CA VAL A 265 14.81 -4.64 -20.47
C VAL A 265 15.39 -5.95 -20.98
N ILE A 266 16.72 -6.11 -20.92
CA ILE A 266 17.42 -7.34 -21.35
C ILE A 266 16.98 -8.53 -20.49
N ARG A 267 16.89 -8.36 -19.17
CA ARG A 267 16.44 -9.40 -18.24
C ARG A 267 14.99 -9.83 -18.48
N LEU A 268 14.10 -8.89 -18.81
CA LEU A 268 12.72 -9.20 -19.21
C LEU A 268 12.69 -9.95 -20.55
N ALA A 269 13.51 -9.53 -21.51
CA ALA A 269 13.56 -10.13 -22.85
C ALA A 269 13.96 -11.61 -22.83
N ARG A 270 14.84 -12.04 -21.89
CA ARG A 270 15.24 -13.45 -21.77
C ARG A 270 14.08 -14.44 -21.57
N HIS A 271 12.97 -13.97 -21.03
CA HIS A 271 11.81 -14.81 -20.67
C HIS A 271 10.54 -14.43 -21.45
N ALA A 272 10.64 -13.54 -22.44
CA ALA A 272 9.48 -13.02 -23.16
C ALA A 272 9.13 -13.86 -24.39
N HIS A 273 7.85 -14.04 -24.66
CA HIS A 273 7.39 -14.42 -25.99
C HIS A 273 7.60 -13.22 -26.93
N HIS A 274 8.61 -13.32 -27.80
CA HIS A 274 9.06 -12.18 -28.60
C HIS A 274 8.04 -11.76 -29.66
N TYR A 275 7.62 -10.49 -29.60
CA TYR A 275 7.02 -9.77 -30.71
C TYR A 275 7.98 -8.65 -31.12
N LEU A 276 8.61 -8.75 -32.30
CA LEU A 276 9.50 -7.73 -32.83
C LEU A 276 8.69 -6.70 -33.63
N ALA A 277 8.51 -5.51 -33.05
CA ALA A 277 8.00 -4.35 -33.77
C ALA A 277 9.18 -3.44 -34.16
N ILE A 278 9.51 -3.41 -35.45
CA ILE A 278 10.57 -2.55 -35.99
C ILE A 278 9.95 -1.19 -36.35
N PHE A 279 10.48 -0.12 -35.77
CA PHE A 279 10.12 1.26 -36.10
C PHE A 279 11.28 1.91 -36.83
N ASP A 280 11.02 2.56 -37.97
CA ASP A 280 11.97 3.49 -38.58
C ASP A 280 11.64 4.91 -38.09
N LYS A 281 12.50 5.49 -37.25
CA LYS A 281 12.33 6.86 -36.70
C LYS A 281 10.93 7.11 -36.09
N GLY A 282 10.37 6.12 -35.40
CA GLY A 282 9.04 6.22 -34.77
C GLY A 282 7.85 6.03 -35.72
N LYS A 283 8.08 5.74 -37.01
CA LYS A 283 7.01 5.35 -37.93
C LYS A 283 6.77 3.84 -37.84
N PRO A 284 5.56 3.39 -37.48
CA PRO A 284 5.20 1.99 -37.64
C PRO A 284 5.16 1.63 -39.12
N LEU A 285 5.75 0.49 -39.51
CA LEU A 285 5.47 -0.09 -40.82
C LEU A 285 3.97 -0.39 -40.88
N ALA A 286 3.31 0.19 -41.89
CA ALA A 286 1.86 0.32 -41.95
C ALA A 286 1.12 -1.01 -41.76
N LEU A 287 0.09 -1.00 -40.90
CA LEU A 287 -0.80 -2.13 -40.65
C LEU A 287 -2.25 -1.64 -40.84
N TYR A 288 -2.90 -2.16 -41.88
CA TYR A 288 -4.25 -1.80 -42.29
C TYR A 288 -5.21 -2.95 -42.02
N HIS A 289 -6.45 -2.65 -41.59
CA HIS A 289 -7.44 -3.69 -41.34
C HIS A 289 -8.89 -3.17 -41.46
N THR A 290 -9.80 -4.07 -41.87
CA THR A 290 -11.22 -3.77 -42.15
C THR A 290 -12.15 -3.96 -40.95
N LYS A 291 -11.67 -4.53 -39.84
CA LYS A 291 -12.49 -4.60 -38.60
C LYS A 291 -12.43 -3.28 -37.85
N ARG A 292 -13.54 -2.91 -37.20
CA ARG A 292 -13.67 -1.71 -36.38
C ARG A 292 -12.66 -1.64 -35.23
N LEU A 293 -12.34 -2.77 -34.61
CA LEU A 293 -11.40 -2.80 -33.48
C LEU A 293 -9.96 -2.85 -33.97
N ALA A 294 -9.10 -2.03 -33.34
CA ALA A 294 -7.67 -2.07 -33.56
C ALA A 294 -7.11 -3.45 -33.24
N SER A 295 -6.31 -3.99 -34.17
CA SER A 295 -5.66 -5.29 -34.01
C SER A 295 -4.61 -5.25 -32.88
N PRO A 296 -4.21 -6.40 -32.33
CA PRO A 296 -3.09 -6.51 -31.41
C PRO A 296 -1.85 -5.73 -31.86
N GLY A 297 -1.43 -5.91 -33.12
CA GLY A 297 -0.26 -5.23 -33.68
C GLY A 297 -0.43 -3.71 -33.73
N GLN A 298 -1.62 -3.21 -34.08
CA GLN A 298 -1.91 -1.78 -34.08
C GLN A 298 -1.84 -1.18 -32.67
N ARG A 299 -2.29 -1.91 -31.65
CA ARG A 299 -2.22 -1.44 -30.26
C ARG A 299 -0.80 -1.42 -29.71
N ILE A 300 0.02 -2.42 -30.03
CA ILE A 300 1.46 -2.43 -29.70
C ILE A 300 2.14 -1.20 -30.30
N VAL A 301 1.85 -0.90 -31.56
CA VAL A 301 2.34 0.31 -32.24
C VAL A 301 1.93 1.58 -31.50
N LEU A 302 0.66 1.69 -31.08
CA LEU A 302 0.18 2.88 -30.37
C LEU A 302 0.83 3.04 -29.00
N TYR A 303 1.10 1.96 -28.26
CA TYR A 303 1.86 2.05 -27.00
C TYR A 303 3.27 2.60 -27.20
N ALA A 304 3.93 2.22 -28.29
CA ALA A 304 5.26 2.73 -28.61
C ALA A 304 5.24 4.19 -29.11
N LYS A 305 4.24 4.53 -29.91
CA LYS A 305 4.10 5.85 -30.55
C LYS A 305 3.55 6.91 -29.60
N ASP A 306 2.36 6.66 -29.04
CA ASP A 306 1.61 7.67 -28.28
C ASP A 306 2.00 7.70 -26.80
N ARG A 307 2.55 6.59 -26.26
CA ARG A 307 3.11 6.46 -24.90
C ARG A 307 2.15 6.80 -23.74
N GLY A 308 0.88 7.04 -24.02
CA GLY A 308 -0.13 7.49 -23.06
C GLY A 308 -1.29 8.18 -23.77
N CYS A 309 -2.18 8.79 -23.00
CA CYS A 309 -3.25 9.61 -23.56
C CYS A 309 -2.64 10.80 -24.33
N THR A 310 -3.10 11.04 -25.56
CA THR A 310 -2.58 12.14 -26.39
C THR A 310 -3.23 13.50 -26.11
N ALA A 311 -4.21 13.55 -25.20
CA ALA A 311 -4.84 14.82 -24.81
C ALA A 311 -3.79 15.73 -24.16
N PRO A 312 -3.73 17.02 -24.53
CA PRO A 312 -2.70 17.93 -24.03
C PRO A 312 -2.65 17.96 -22.49
N GLY A 313 -1.46 17.70 -21.93
CA GLY A 313 -1.23 17.73 -20.49
C GLY A 313 -1.72 16.50 -19.71
N CYS A 314 -2.25 15.48 -20.37
CA CYS A 314 -2.62 14.22 -19.71
C CYS A 314 -1.41 13.30 -19.56
N ASP A 315 -1.24 12.72 -18.37
CA ASP A 315 -0.16 11.79 -18.02
C ASP A 315 -0.65 10.35 -17.84
N VAL A 316 -1.92 10.07 -18.18
CA VAL A 316 -2.50 8.73 -18.05
C VAL A 316 -1.78 7.75 -18.98
N ALA A 317 -1.25 6.68 -18.40
CA ALA A 317 -0.51 5.65 -19.11
C ALA A 317 -1.35 4.93 -20.17
N GLY A 318 -0.68 4.40 -21.21
CA GLY A 318 -1.32 3.75 -22.35
C GLY A 318 -2.18 2.54 -21.98
N TYR A 319 -1.82 1.81 -20.91
CA TYR A 319 -2.63 0.72 -20.38
C TYR A 319 -4.03 1.16 -19.96
N TYR A 320 -4.21 2.40 -19.51
CA TYR A 320 -5.51 2.95 -19.12
C TYR A 320 -6.16 3.79 -20.24
N CYS A 321 -5.68 3.62 -21.47
CA CYS A 321 -6.18 4.31 -22.65
C CYS A 321 -6.91 3.35 -23.60
N GLU A 322 -7.91 3.90 -24.27
CA GLU A 322 -8.66 3.29 -25.36
C GLU A 322 -8.11 3.77 -26.70
N VAL A 323 -8.31 2.98 -27.75
CA VAL A 323 -7.91 3.37 -29.11
C VAL A 323 -9.04 4.15 -29.74
N HIS A 324 -8.76 5.40 -30.09
CA HIS A 324 -9.66 6.33 -30.76
C HIS A 324 -9.33 6.43 -32.25
N HIS A 325 -10.36 6.43 -33.11
CA HIS A 325 -10.22 6.71 -34.53
C HIS A 325 -10.31 8.22 -34.76
N VAL A 326 -9.22 8.83 -35.24
CA VAL A 326 -9.18 10.27 -35.54
C VAL A 326 -10.17 10.64 -36.65
N GLN A 327 -10.30 9.78 -37.66
CA GLN A 327 -11.41 9.82 -38.61
C GLN A 327 -12.41 8.73 -38.24
N GLU A 328 -13.67 9.09 -38.06
CA GLU A 328 -14.69 8.14 -37.60
C GLU A 328 -14.72 6.88 -38.47
N TRP A 329 -14.66 5.71 -37.83
CA TRP A 329 -14.70 4.43 -38.54
C TRP A 329 -15.96 4.29 -39.42
N ALA A 330 -17.09 4.88 -39.00
CA ALA A 330 -18.33 4.86 -39.77
C ALA A 330 -18.20 5.56 -41.14
N THR A 331 -17.22 6.45 -41.30
CA THR A 331 -16.98 7.19 -42.56
C THR A 331 -15.97 6.48 -43.46
N THR A 332 -15.00 5.78 -42.88
CA THR A 332 -13.88 5.18 -43.64
C THR A 332 -13.98 3.67 -43.77
N TYR A 333 -14.71 3.00 -42.88
CA TYR A 333 -14.76 1.55 -42.67
C TYR A 333 -13.37 0.90 -42.52
N ARG A 334 -12.38 1.69 -42.11
CA ARG A 334 -10.98 1.32 -42.04
C ARG A 334 -10.41 1.68 -40.68
N THR A 335 -9.56 0.78 -40.19
CA THR A 335 -8.81 0.98 -38.95
C THR A 335 -7.35 1.06 -39.37
N ASP A 336 -6.94 2.25 -39.80
CA ASP A 336 -5.61 2.50 -40.35
C ASP A 336 -4.71 3.12 -39.28
N ILE A 337 -3.53 2.54 -39.04
CA ILE A 337 -2.70 2.88 -37.88
C ILE A 337 -2.27 4.35 -37.81
N ASP A 338 -2.15 5.01 -38.96
CA ASP A 338 -1.85 6.44 -39.06
C ASP A 338 -3.04 7.32 -38.65
N GLN A 339 -4.27 6.79 -38.66
CA GLN A 339 -5.51 7.47 -38.23
C GLN A 339 -5.99 7.03 -36.83
N LEU A 340 -5.16 6.34 -36.04
CA LEU A 340 -5.49 5.94 -34.67
C LEU A 340 -4.70 6.73 -33.62
N THR A 341 -5.27 6.85 -32.42
CA THR A 341 -4.57 7.44 -31.27
C THR A 341 -5.07 6.88 -29.93
N LEU A 342 -4.32 7.09 -28.84
CA LEU A 342 -4.74 6.75 -27.48
C LEU A 342 -5.46 7.90 -26.77
N ALA A 343 -6.58 7.59 -26.12
CA ALA A 343 -7.33 8.49 -25.24
C ALA A 343 -7.74 7.77 -23.94
N CYS A 344 -7.54 8.38 -22.78
CA CYS A 344 -8.05 7.83 -21.52
C CYS A 344 -9.57 8.01 -21.42
N GLY A 345 -10.25 7.20 -20.60
CA GLY A 345 -11.72 7.23 -20.50
C GLY A 345 -12.34 8.63 -20.36
N PRO A 346 -11.86 9.51 -19.47
CA PRO A 346 -12.36 10.88 -19.36
C PRO A 346 -12.19 11.71 -20.65
N HIS A 347 -11.03 11.67 -21.30
CA HIS A 347 -10.78 12.43 -22.53
C HIS A 347 -11.47 11.82 -23.75
N HIS A 348 -11.61 10.49 -23.81
CA HIS A 348 -12.35 9.83 -24.89
C HIS A 348 -13.81 10.30 -24.92
N ARG A 349 -14.44 10.46 -23.74
CA ARG A 349 -15.80 11.02 -23.61
C ARG A 349 -15.93 12.50 -23.98
N LEU A 350 -14.83 13.25 -24.11
CA LEU A 350 -14.91 14.63 -24.58
C LEU A 350 -15.26 14.71 -26.07
N LEU A 351 -14.95 13.65 -26.83
CA LEU A 351 -15.26 13.57 -28.26
C LEU A 351 -16.78 13.54 -28.48
N ASP A 352 -17.54 12.92 -27.57
CA ASP A 352 -19.01 12.98 -27.55
C ASP A 352 -19.56 14.37 -27.18
N LYS A 353 -18.70 15.29 -26.71
CA LYS A 353 -19.04 16.64 -26.26
C LYS A 353 -18.53 17.73 -27.20
N GLY A 354 -18.34 17.40 -28.47
CA GLY A 354 -17.97 18.36 -29.52
C GLY A 354 -16.47 18.64 -29.65
N TRP A 355 -15.62 17.98 -28.86
CA TRP A 355 -14.19 17.95 -29.16
C TRP A 355 -13.94 17.09 -30.38
N THR A 356 -12.94 17.45 -31.18
CA THR A 356 -12.49 16.64 -32.32
C THR A 356 -10.98 16.44 -32.27
N THR A 357 -10.47 15.50 -33.07
CA THR A 357 -9.04 15.26 -33.18
C THR A 357 -8.59 15.30 -34.64
N ARG A 358 -7.32 15.64 -34.87
CA ARG A 358 -6.69 15.60 -36.19
C ARG A 358 -5.26 15.11 -36.09
N LYS A 359 -4.79 14.37 -37.10
CA LYS A 359 -3.37 14.03 -37.24
C LYS A 359 -2.59 15.18 -37.87
N ARG A 360 -1.52 15.61 -37.20
CA ARG A 360 -0.56 16.57 -37.75
C ARG A 360 0.40 15.88 -38.72
N ALA A 361 1.09 16.66 -39.55
CA ALA A 361 2.05 16.14 -40.53
C ALA A 361 3.22 15.37 -39.91
N ASN A 362 3.55 15.66 -38.65
CA ASN A 362 4.56 14.93 -37.88
C ASN A 362 4.04 13.62 -37.25
N GLY A 363 2.75 13.32 -37.38
CA GLY A 363 2.11 12.11 -36.88
C GLY A 363 1.44 12.23 -35.51
N ASP A 364 1.59 13.37 -34.83
CA ASP A 364 0.99 13.65 -33.52
C ASP A 364 -0.51 13.92 -33.64
N THR A 365 -1.25 13.68 -32.55
CA THR A 365 -2.67 13.99 -32.45
C THR A 365 -2.87 15.39 -31.88
N GLU A 366 -3.58 16.24 -32.63
CA GLU A 366 -4.09 17.52 -32.16
C GLU A 366 -5.53 17.33 -31.66
N TRP A 367 -5.82 17.85 -30.46
CA TRP A 367 -7.16 17.92 -29.88
C TRP A 367 -7.73 19.31 -30.07
N ILE A 368 -8.93 19.39 -30.65
CA ILE A 368 -9.58 20.64 -31.08
C ILE A 368 -10.86 20.81 -30.25
N PRO A 369 -11.00 21.90 -29.47
CA PRO A 369 -12.19 22.17 -28.69
C PRO A 369 -13.39 22.53 -29.59
N PRO A 370 -14.63 22.37 -29.09
CA PRO A 370 -15.82 22.86 -29.80
C PRO A 370 -15.76 24.38 -29.99
N PRO A 371 -16.38 24.92 -31.05
CA PRO A 371 -16.52 26.36 -31.23
C PRO A 371 -17.32 26.97 -30.06
N HIS A 372 -16.94 28.20 -29.69
CA HIS A 372 -17.54 28.97 -28.58
C HIS A 372 -18.98 29.41 -28.85
#